data_AF-A0A2K6DGQ9-F1
#
_entry.id   AF-A0A2K6DGQ9-F1
#
_cell.length_a   1.000
_cell.length_b   1.000
_cell.length_c   1.000
_cell.angle_alpha   90.00
_cell.angle_beta   90.00
_cell.angle_gamma   90.00
#
_symmetry.space_group_name_H-M   'P 1'
#
loop_
_entity.id
_entity.type
_entity.pdbx_description
1 polymer ?
#
loop_
_entity_poly.entity_id
_entity_poly.type
_entity_poly.pdbx_seq_one_letter_code
_entity_poly.pdbx_strand_id
1 'polypeptide(L)' 'MSDWKAVIKTADTSEDMQQDVIDCATQAMEKYNIEKDIAAYIKKEFDKKYSPTCYVTHKTKHLIYFYLSQVTILLFKSG' A
#
# COMPACT_ATOMS: atom_id res chain seq x y z
N MET A 1 2.13 6.44 21.13
CA MET A 1 1.79 5.91 19.81
C MET A 1 2.47 6.83 18.83
N SER A 2 3.38 6.34 18.00
CA SER A 2 3.98 7.16 16.96
C SER A 2 2.87 7.52 15.97
N ASP A 3 2.50 8.79 15.88
CA ASP A 3 1.43 9.27 15.00
C ASP A 3 1.92 9.22 13.54
N TRP A 4 2.01 8.03 12.95
CA TRP A 4 2.19 7.90 11.50
C TRP A 4 0.90 8.29 10.79
N LYS A 5 0.75 9.59 10.59
CA LYS A 5 -0.41 10.15 9.90
C LYS A 5 -0.33 9.82 8.42
N ALA A 6 -1.24 8.96 7.97
CA ALA A 6 -1.45 8.70 6.56
C ALA A 6 -2.27 9.83 5.93
N VAL A 7 -1.82 10.33 4.78
CA VAL A 7 -2.54 11.34 3.97
C VAL A 7 -2.64 10.80 2.55
N ILE A 8 -3.82 10.28 2.22
CA ILE A 8 -4.14 9.77 0.88
C ILE A 8 -4.30 10.96 -0.07
N LYS A 9 -3.58 10.91 -1.20
CA LYS A 9 -3.69 11.90 -2.27
C LYS A 9 -4.57 11.40 -3.41
N THR A 10 -4.34 10.16 -3.83
CA THR A 10 -5.12 9.52 -4.89
C THR A 10 -5.27 8.05 -4.54
N ALA A 11 -6.49 7.55 -4.55
CA ALA A 11 -6.76 6.13 -4.40
C ALA A 11 -7.92 5.75 -5.32
N ASP A 12 -7.67 4.84 -6.25
CA ASP A 12 -8.70 4.21 -7.07
C ASP A 12 -9.09 2.82 -6.52
N THR A 13 -8.66 2.51 -5.29
CA THR A 13 -8.91 1.24 -4.57
C THR A 13 -10.02 1.43 -3.53
N SER A 14 -10.66 0.34 -3.07
CA SER A 14 -11.67 0.40 -1.99
C SER A 14 -11.07 0.93 -0.69
N GLU A 15 -11.90 1.53 0.18
CA GLU A 15 -11.47 2.03 1.50
C GLU A 15 -10.82 0.94 2.35
N ASP A 16 -11.36 -0.28 2.33
CA ASP A 16 -10.76 -1.45 3.00
C ASP A 16 -9.33 -1.72 2.53
N MET A 17 -9.10 -1.65 1.21
CA MET A 17 -7.79 -1.86 0.62
C MET A 17 -6.85 -0.67 0.91
N GLN A 18 -7.37 0.56 1.02
CA GLN A 18 -6.59 1.72 1.42
C GLN A 18 -6.09 1.57 2.86
N GLN A 19 -6.95 1.16 3.78
CA GLN A 19 -6.58 0.92 5.18
C GLN A 19 -5.55 -0.21 5.28
N ASP A 20 -5.77 -1.31 4.56
CA ASP A 20 -4.81 -2.43 4.50
C ASP A 20 -3.43 -1.99 3.99
N VAL A 21 -3.36 -1.08 3.01
CA VAL A 21 -2.09 -0.52 2.51
C VAL A 21 -1.41 0.32 3.57
N ILE A 22 -2.16 1.16 4.28
CA ILE A 22 -1.65 2.05 5.33
C ILE A 22 -1.09 1.23 6.48
N ASP A 23 -1.83 0.21 6.94
CA ASP A 23 -1.42 -0.65 8.04
C ASP A 23 -0.16 -1.45 7.68
N CYS A 24 -0.10 -1.96 6.45
CA CYS A 24 1.08 -2.67 5.94
C CYS A 24 2.31 -1.75 5.83
N ALA A 25 2.13 -0.54 5.31
CA ALA A 25 3.19 0.45 5.22
C ALA A 25 3.70 0.88 6.59
N THR A 26 2.80 1.02 7.56
CA THR A 26 3.14 1.35 8.95
C THR A 26 4.01 0.27 9.58
N GLN A 27 3.62 -1.00 9.44
CA GLN A 27 4.42 -2.14 9.90
C GLN A 27 5.78 -2.23 9.18
N ALA A 28 5.82 -1.92 7.89
CA ALA A 28 7.05 -1.91 7.12
C ALA A 28 8.03 -0.85 7.63
N MET A 29 7.52 0.36 7.91
CA MET A 29 8.29 1.49 8.46
C MET A 29 8.79 1.22 9.88
N GLU A 30 8.09 0.41 10.67
CA GLU A 30 8.54 -0.04 11.99
C GLU A 30 9.69 -1.04 11.92
N LYS A 31 9.66 -1.91 10.91
CA LYS A 31 10.59 -3.04 10.78
C LYS A 31 11.83 -2.72 9.96
N TYR A 32 11.71 -1.78 9.03
CA TYR A 32 12.73 -1.43 8.07
C TYR A 32 12.92 0.08 8.02
N ASN A 33 14.20 0.52 8.04
CA ASN A 33 14.56 1.93 7.87
C ASN A 33 15.02 2.25 6.45
N ILE A 34 15.11 1.25 5.57
CA ILE A 34 15.55 1.38 4.18
C ILE A 34 14.32 1.38 3.27
N GLU A 35 14.13 2.44 2.49
CA GLU A 35 12.97 2.61 1.59
C GLU A 35 12.77 1.41 0.65
N LYS A 36 13.88 0.85 0.15
CA LYS A 36 13.86 -0.35 -0.72
C LYS A 36 13.26 -1.56 -0.01
N ASP A 37 13.61 -1.78 1.25
CA ASP A 37 13.12 -2.93 2.03
C ASP A 37 11.66 -2.73 2.43
N ILE A 38 11.29 -1.49 2.77
CA ILE A 38 9.89 -1.09 3.01
C ILE A 38 9.04 -1.40 1.76
N ALA A 39 9.48 -0.95 0.59
CA ALA A 39 8.78 -1.19 -0.67
C ALA A 39 8.69 -2.70 -1.00
N ALA A 40 9.77 -3.44 -0.79
CA ALA A 40 9.80 -4.89 -1.00
C ALA A 40 8.85 -5.64 -0.05
N TYR A 41 8.78 -5.22 1.22
CA TYR A 41 7.87 -5.79 2.21
C TYR A 41 6.41 -5.53 1.85
N ILE A 42 6.05 -4.27 1.57
CA ILE A 42 4.68 -3.89 1.17
C ILE A 42 4.27 -4.67 -0.08
N LYS A 43 5.14 -4.70 -1.10
CA LYS A 43 4.88 -5.48 -2.34
C LYS A 43 4.64 -6.95 -2.03
N LYS A 44 5.48 -7.59 -1.21
CA LYS A 44 5.37 -9.02 -0.89
C LYS A 44 4.09 -9.35 -0.13
N GLU A 45 3.72 -8.53 0.86
CA GLU A 45 2.48 -8.73 1.63
C GLU A 45 1.25 -8.50 0.75
N PHE A 46 1.26 -7.47 -0.11
CA PHE A 46 0.16 -7.20 -1.04
C PHE A 46 0.04 -8.27 -2.14
N ASP A 47 1.16 -8.74 -2.69
CA ASP A 47 1.16 -9.87 -3.62
C ASP A 47 0.59 -11.11 -2.91
N LYS A 48 0.98 -11.41 -1.67
CA LYS A 48 0.43 -12.57 -0.94
C LYS A 48 -1.07 -12.45 -0.66
N LYS A 49 -1.56 -11.26 -0.29
CA LYS A 49 -2.95 -11.00 0.11
C LYS A 49 -3.90 -10.81 -1.09
N TYR A 50 -3.44 -10.22 -2.18
CA TYR A 50 -4.28 -9.83 -3.33
C TYR A 50 -3.85 -10.39 -4.69
N SER A 51 -2.84 -11.27 -4.78
CA SER A 51 -2.44 -11.90 -6.05
C SER A 51 -3.45 -12.92 -6.61
N PRO A 52 -4.06 -13.84 -5.83
CA PRO A 52 -4.93 -14.87 -6.43
C PRO A 52 -6.35 -14.42 -6.78
N THR A 53 -6.83 -13.26 -6.33
CA THR A 53 -8.26 -12.85 -6.45
C THR A 53 -8.61 -12.00 -7.68
N CYS A 54 -7.73 -11.94 -8.70
CA CYS A 54 -8.02 -11.25 -9.96
C CYS A 54 -9.00 -12.02 -10.88
N TYR A 55 -10.09 -12.54 -10.35
CA TYR A 55 -11.17 -13.08 -11.16
C TYR A 55 -12.45 -12.29 -10.89
N VAL A 56 -12.84 -11.54 -11.93
CA VAL A 56 -14.16 -10.97 -12.20
C VAL A 56 -14.52 -9.68 -11.48
N THR A 57 -14.13 -8.56 -12.07
CA THR A 57 -15.07 -7.52 -12.56
C THR A 57 -14.24 -6.44 -13.26
N HIS A 58 -14.67 -6.03 -14.46
CA HIS A 58 -14.04 -4.99 -15.27
C HIS A 58 -13.94 -3.65 -14.51
N LYS A 59 -12.87 -3.42 -13.72
CA LYS A 59 -12.43 -2.09 -13.30
C LYS A 59 -10.91 -2.06 -13.20
N THR A 60 -10.29 -1.69 -14.32
CA THR A 60 -8.95 -1.11 -14.40
C THR A 60 -8.86 0.04 -13.41
N LYS A 61 -8.13 -0.14 -12.29
CA LYS A 61 -7.38 0.87 -11.50
C LYS A 61 -7.07 0.32 -10.10
N HIS A 62 -5.85 -0.19 -9.89
CA HIS A 62 -5.30 -0.51 -8.56
C HIS A 62 -4.14 0.44 -8.28
N LEU A 63 -4.45 1.72 -8.12
CA LEU A 63 -3.48 2.77 -7.85
C LEU A 63 -3.81 3.40 -6.50
N ILE A 64 -2.81 3.47 -5.64
CA ILE A 64 -2.86 4.26 -4.41
C ILE A 64 -1.57 5.06 -4.24
N TYR A 65 -1.74 6.33 -3.92
CA TYR A 65 -0.70 7.31 -3.70
C TYR A 65 -1.02 8.06 -2.41
N PHE A 66 -0.13 7.93 -1.43
CA PHE A 66 -0.32 8.54 -0.12
C PHE A 66 1.02 8.91 0.52
N TYR A 67 0.94 9.80 1.49
CA TYR A 67 2.05 10.14 2.37
C TYR A 67 1.86 9.43 3.70
N LEU A 68 2.93 8.86 4.25
CA LEU A 68 2.98 8.36 5.60
C LEU A 68 4.07 9.13 6.36
N SER A 69 3.64 10.09 7.18
CA SER A 69 4.51 11.10 7.78
C SER A 69 5.35 11.88 6.75
N GLN A 70 6.62 11.52 6.55
CA GLN A 70 7.53 12.18 5.59
C GLN A 70 7.81 11.30 4.36
N VAL A 71 7.37 10.04 4.37
CA VAL A 71 7.63 9.10 3.27
C VAL A 71 6.46 9.14 2.29
N THR A 72 6.80 9.14 1.01
CA THR A 72 5.83 9.08 -0.08
C THR A 72 5.73 7.66 -0.59
N ILE A 73 4.53 7.08 -0.58
CA ILE A 73 4.29 5.71 -1.01
C ILE A 73 3.36 5.71 -2.21
N LEU A 74 3.84 5.12 -3.31
CA LEU A 74 3.10 4.90 -4.53
C LEU A 74 3.03 3.39 -4.77
N LEU A 75 1.83 2.83 -4.71
CA LEU A 75 1.58 1.43 -5.00
C LEU A 75 0.63 1.34 -6.19
N PHE A 76 1.05 0.62 -7.22
CA PHE A 76 0.24 0.35 -8.40
C PHE A 76 0.38 -1.10 -8.83
N LYS A 77 -0.73 -1.70 -9.29
CA LYS A 77 -0.68 -2.99 -9.97
C LYS A 77 -0.48 -2.74 -11.47
N SER A 78 0.67 -3.14 -11.99
CA SER A 78 0.85 -3.31 -13.43
C SER A 78 0.50 -4.75 -13.78
N GLY A 79 -0.44 -4.92 -14.71
CA GLY A 79 -0.63 -6.18 -15.43
C GLY A 79 0.43 -6.36 -16.49
#